data_AF-A0AA41R2J9-F1
#
_entry.id   AF-A0AA41R2J9-F1
#
_cell.length_a   1.000
_cell.length_b   1.000
_cell.length_c   1.000
_cell.angle_alpha   90.00
_cell.angle_beta   90.00
_cell.angle_gamma   90.00
#
_symmetry.space_group_name_H-M   'P 1'
#
loop_
_entity.id
_entity.type
_entity.pdbx_description
1 polymer ?
#
loop_
_entity_poly.entity_id
_entity_poly.type
_entity_poly.pdbx_seq_one_letter_code
_entity_poly.pdbx_strand_id
1 'polypeptide(L)'
;MQPCYPIPSLTTAPSISRSLLGWLRRQLQYHIRLDAPLVAQMETTFGTSDVQQLQAAADDSETAAFLCLLFSPDMRTQTAYEDRWGDQRFAPATVDGLIAALTQTPIEAVVAVDTRAVPLRLTVPHDALEGFVRRLRIDWQPPVALAHVLQRLKRDPAHLPTRAGLRHARLQWHAKQVNLLDRLLTGVDPAEKDFETLFTFLLSLLSQLAPDEDPFVFLMAQKRFYFQCLGKAAAFERRHSAGNMEILMLQGARASYGSVDHWRRCMARIDRLAIALFGHTEAISQG
;
A
#
# COMPACT_ATOMS: atom_id res chain seq x y z
N MET A 1 9.92 -15.48 34.93
CA MET A 1 9.82 -14.02 35.11
C MET A 1 10.92 -13.38 34.28
N GLN A 2 10.60 -12.85 33.10
CA GLN A 2 11.57 -12.14 32.26
C GLN A 2 11.75 -10.71 32.80
N PRO A 3 12.99 -10.17 32.85
CA PRO A 3 13.22 -8.80 33.28
C PRO A 3 12.64 -7.83 32.26
N CYS A 4 11.70 -7.00 32.72
CA CYS A 4 11.15 -5.87 31.99
C CYS A 4 12.22 -4.77 31.94
N TYR A 5 12.97 -4.68 30.84
CA TYR A 5 13.89 -3.56 30.64
C TYR A 5 13.10 -2.27 30.38
N PRO A 6 13.44 -1.15 31.04
CA PRO A 6 12.77 0.12 30.78
C PRO A 6 13.07 0.57 29.35
N ILE A 7 12.00 0.83 28.58
CA ILE A 7 12.09 1.46 27.27
C ILE A 7 12.60 2.89 27.50
N PRO A 8 13.72 3.32 26.90
CA PRO A 8 14.20 4.68 27.05
C PRO A 8 13.16 5.67 26.53
N SER A 9 12.88 6.70 27.33
CA SER A 9 11.94 7.78 27.01
C SER A 9 12.29 8.43 25.67
N LEU A 10 11.43 8.22 24.66
CA LEU A 10 11.60 8.72 23.30
C LEU A 10 11.20 10.20 23.22
N THR A 11 12.04 11.10 23.72
CA THR A 11 11.85 12.54 23.54
C THR A 11 12.54 12.98 22.25
N THR A 12 11.79 13.13 21.15
CA THR A 12 12.32 13.73 19.91
C THR A 12 12.76 15.16 20.17
N ALA A 13 13.97 15.52 19.73
CA ALA A 13 14.50 16.87 19.89
C ALA A 13 13.60 17.91 19.18
N PRO A 14 13.34 19.08 19.78
CA PRO A 14 12.44 20.10 19.22
C PRO A 14 12.79 20.55 17.79
N SER A 15 14.08 20.50 17.44
CA SER A 15 14.60 20.86 16.11
C SER A 15 14.19 19.88 15.00
N ILE A 16 14.06 18.58 15.33
CA ILE A 16 13.66 17.53 14.39
C ILE A 16 12.18 17.70 14.06
N SER A 17 11.34 17.93 15.07
CA SER A 17 9.90 18.15 14.88
C SER A 17 9.62 19.39 14.03
N ARG A 18 10.37 20.47 14.22
CA ARG A 18 10.25 21.68 13.38
C ARG A 18 10.66 21.42 11.92
N SER A 19 11.74 20.67 11.71
CA SER A 19 12.19 20.31 10.36
C SER A 19 11.19 19.40 9.64
N LEU A 20 10.62 18.41 10.35
CA LEU A 20 9.57 17.55 9.82
C LEU A 20 8.30 18.33 9.49
N LEU A 21 7.85 19.23 10.39
CA LEU A 21 6.71 20.11 10.16
C LEU A 21 6.87 20.92 8.86
N GLY A 22 8.02 21.56 8.70
CA GLY A 22 8.33 22.33 7.48
C GLY A 22 8.38 21.46 6.23
N TRP A 23 8.81 20.20 6.34
CA TRP A 23 8.75 19.27 5.21
C TRP A 23 7.34 18.82 4.86
N LEU A 24 6.52 18.43 5.85
CA LEU A 24 5.13 18.02 5.65
C LEU A 24 4.35 19.13 4.93
N ARG A 25 4.52 20.38 5.38
CA ARG A 25 3.91 21.54 4.73
C ARG A 25 4.32 21.66 3.26
N ARG A 26 5.61 21.50 2.94
CA ARG A 26 6.08 21.53 1.54
C ARG A 26 5.54 20.38 0.70
N GLN A 27 5.38 19.18 1.27
CA GLN A 27 4.78 18.04 0.55
C GLN A 27 3.34 18.35 0.16
N LEU A 28 2.53 18.81 1.11
CA LEU A 28 1.15 19.21 0.86
C LEU A 28 1.04 20.40 -0.11
N GLN A 29 2.00 21.33 -0.11
CA GLN A 29 1.98 22.50 -0.98
C GLN A 29 2.32 22.23 -2.43
N TYR A 30 3.28 21.34 -2.72
CA TYR A 30 3.91 21.29 -4.05
C TYR A 30 4.00 19.90 -4.68
N HIS A 31 3.65 18.85 -3.94
CA HIS A 31 3.85 17.48 -4.40
C HIS A 31 2.55 16.69 -4.56
N ILE A 32 1.41 17.38 -4.64
CA ILE A 32 0.11 16.77 -4.88
C ILE A 32 -0.13 16.67 -6.39
N ARG A 33 -0.59 15.51 -6.82
CA ARG A 33 -0.85 15.19 -8.23
C ARG A 33 -2.25 14.63 -8.38
N LEU A 34 -2.92 15.09 -9.43
CA LEU A 34 -4.17 14.53 -9.90
C LEU A 34 -3.88 13.80 -11.22
N ASP A 35 -3.73 12.48 -11.12
CA ASP A 35 -3.43 11.62 -12.25
C ASP A 35 -4.69 11.25 -13.06
N ALA A 36 -4.49 10.71 -14.26
CA ALA A 36 -5.61 10.36 -15.14
C ALA A 36 -6.63 9.38 -14.50
N PRO A 37 -6.22 8.34 -13.74
CA PRO A 37 -7.16 7.49 -13.01
C PRO A 37 -8.02 8.25 -12.00
N LEU A 38 -7.44 9.17 -11.21
CA LEU A 38 -8.22 9.97 -10.26
C LEU A 38 -9.17 10.94 -10.97
N VAL A 39 -8.75 11.53 -12.10
CA VAL A 39 -9.65 12.35 -12.94
C VAL A 39 -10.83 11.51 -13.45
N ALA A 40 -10.57 10.33 -14.00
CA ALA A 40 -11.62 9.45 -14.50
C ALA A 40 -12.58 8.98 -13.39
N GLN A 41 -12.05 8.71 -12.20
CA GLN A 41 -12.86 8.39 -11.02
C GLN A 41 -13.74 9.59 -10.63
N MET A 42 -13.20 10.81 -10.70
CA MET A 42 -13.92 12.04 -10.40
C MET A 42 -15.08 12.27 -11.36
N GLU A 43 -14.85 12.10 -12.66
CA GLU A 43 -15.87 12.21 -13.70
C GLU A 43 -16.97 11.15 -13.53
N THR A 44 -16.59 9.90 -13.22
CA THR A 44 -17.54 8.80 -13.07
C THR A 44 -18.38 8.92 -11.80
N THR A 45 -17.79 9.41 -10.70
CA THR A 45 -18.44 9.45 -9.38
C THR A 45 -19.22 10.73 -9.16
N PHE A 46 -18.62 11.88 -9.52
CA PHE A 46 -19.18 13.20 -9.22
C PHE A 46 -19.72 13.92 -10.46
N GLY A 47 -19.58 13.34 -11.65
CA GLY A 47 -20.02 13.97 -12.90
C GLY A 47 -19.22 15.22 -13.28
N THR A 48 -18.04 15.44 -12.68
CA THR A 48 -17.22 16.63 -12.92
C THR A 48 -15.73 16.30 -13.02
N SER A 49 -15.02 17.07 -13.85
CA SER A 49 -13.55 17.07 -13.94
C SER A 49 -12.92 18.32 -13.29
N ASP A 50 -13.74 19.13 -12.59
CA ASP A 50 -13.31 20.32 -11.89
C ASP A 50 -13.25 20.10 -10.37
N VAL A 51 -12.04 19.85 -9.86
CA VAL A 51 -11.81 19.64 -8.42
C VAL A 51 -12.09 20.90 -7.58
N GLN A 52 -12.14 22.10 -8.17
CA GLN A 52 -12.53 23.30 -7.40
C GLN A 52 -14.02 23.26 -7.03
N GLN A 53 -14.86 22.65 -7.86
CA GLN A 53 -16.28 22.41 -7.54
C GLN A 53 -16.40 21.45 -6.35
N LEU A 54 -15.56 20.41 -6.32
CA LEU A 54 -15.50 19.50 -5.18
C LEU A 54 -15.02 20.21 -3.91
N GLN A 55 -14.01 21.08 -3.99
CA GLN A 55 -13.60 21.83 -2.79
C GLN A 55 -14.71 22.75 -2.26
N ALA A 56 -15.53 23.35 -3.13
CA ALA A 56 -16.67 24.16 -2.71
C ALA A 56 -17.78 23.34 -2.04
N ALA A 57 -17.86 22.04 -2.33
CA ALA A 57 -18.81 21.10 -1.75
C ALA A 57 -18.16 20.20 -0.67
N ALA A 58 -17.07 20.63 -0.04
CA ALA A 58 -16.30 19.81 0.90
C ALA A 58 -17.08 19.34 2.16
N ASP A 59 -18.25 19.92 2.44
CA ASP A 59 -19.15 19.46 3.50
C ASP A 59 -19.92 18.17 3.14
N ASP A 60 -19.93 17.78 1.86
CA ASP A 60 -20.46 16.50 1.41
C ASP A 60 -19.47 15.35 1.71
N SER A 61 -19.98 14.25 2.27
CA SER A 61 -19.15 13.15 2.77
C SER A 61 -18.36 12.42 1.68
N GLU A 62 -18.91 12.30 0.47
CA GLU A 62 -18.22 11.66 -0.65
C GLU A 62 -17.11 12.56 -1.19
N THR A 63 -17.40 13.86 -1.27
CA THR A 63 -16.46 14.89 -1.69
C THR A 63 -15.28 15.02 -0.71
N ALA A 64 -15.56 15.01 0.59
CA ALA A 64 -14.55 14.98 1.65
C ALA A 64 -13.66 13.72 1.55
N ALA A 65 -14.26 12.56 1.28
CA ALA A 65 -13.53 11.31 1.08
C ALA A 65 -12.62 11.36 -0.15
N PHE A 66 -13.08 11.96 -1.25
CA PHE A 66 -12.26 12.19 -2.45
C PHE A 66 -11.08 13.12 -2.17
N LEU A 67 -11.30 14.25 -1.50
CA LEU A 67 -10.20 15.17 -1.14
C LEU A 67 -9.20 14.48 -0.22
N CYS A 68 -9.67 13.67 0.74
CA CYS A 68 -8.80 12.83 1.55
C CYS A 68 -7.97 11.85 0.69
N LEU A 69 -8.54 11.29 -0.38
CA LEU A 69 -7.81 10.42 -1.30
C LEU A 69 -6.76 11.20 -2.10
N LEU A 70 -7.14 12.35 -2.68
CA LEU A 70 -6.25 13.23 -3.45
C LEU A 70 -5.02 13.67 -2.66
N PHE A 71 -5.21 14.03 -1.39
CA PHE A 71 -4.13 14.42 -0.50
C PHE A 71 -3.54 13.22 0.26
N SER A 72 -3.70 11.97 -0.20
CA SER A 72 -3.00 10.84 0.41
C SER A 72 -1.52 10.85 0.05
N PRO A 73 -0.61 10.47 0.98
CA PRO A 73 0.80 10.36 0.67
C PRO A 73 1.02 9.20 -0.32
N ASP A 74 1.48 9.51 -1.52
CA ASP A 74 1.83 8.52 -2.52
C ASP A 74 3.16 7.81 -2.17
N MET A 75 3.53 6.81 -2.98
CA MET A 75 4.78 6.06 -2.77
C MET A 75 6.01 6.97 -2.82
N ARG A 76 5.99 8.05 -3.61
CA ARG A 76 7.11 8.99 -3.71
C ARG A 76 7.28 9.77 -2.42
N THR A 77 6.21 10.31 -1.85
CA THR A 77 6.23 10.99 -0.56
C THR A 77 6.63 10.04 0.57
N GLN A 78 6.12 8.81 0.57
CA GLN A 78 6.50 7.80 1.57
C GLN A 78 7.99 7.43 1.47
N THR A 79 8.52 7.26 0.27
CA THR A 79 9.95 6.99 0.02
C THR A 79 10.82 8.17 0.44
N ALA A 80 10.40 9.40 0.12
CA ALA A 80 11.10 10.62 0.55
C ALA A 80 11.06 10.82 2.07
N TYR A 81 10.02 10.35 2.74
CA TYR A 81 9.98 10.28 4.20
C TYR A 81 11.01 9.29 4.74
N GLU A 82 11.07 8.07 4.19
CA GLU A 82 12.02 7.04 4.63
C GLU A 82 13.47 7.49 4.50
N ASP A 83 13.80 8.19 3.42
CA ASP A 83 15.13 8.73 3.15
C ASP A 83 15.60 9.69 4.26
N ARG A 84 14.71 10.56 4.73
CA ARG A 84 15.05 11.67 5.63
C ARG A 84 14.78 11.41 7.10
N TRP A 85 13.68 10.71 7.40
CA TRP A 85 13.20 10.47 8.77
C TRP A 85 12.89 9.01 9.06
N GLY A 86 13.12 8.08 8.13
CA GLY A 86 12.73 6.67 8.31
C GLY A 86 13.31 6.00 9.56
N ASP A 87 14.45 6.52 10.07
CA ASP A 87 15.13 6.03 11.27
C ASP A 87 14.70 6.73 12.57
N GLN A 88 13.95 7.84 12.45
CA GLN A 88 13.45 8.58 13.59
C GLN A 88 12.27 7.85 14.22
N ARG A 89 12.19 7.91 15.55
CA ARG A 89 11.10 7.32 16.32
C ARG A 89 10.23 8.45 16.87
N PHE A 90 9.05 8.62 16.30
CA PHE A 90 8.08 9.58 16.79
C PHE A 90 7.09 8.89 17.73
N ALA A 91 6.74 9.55 18.82
CA ALA A 91 5.65 9.11 19.68
C ALA A 91 4.29 9.53 19.06
N PRO A 92 3.19 8.85 19.38
CA PRO A 92 1.85 9.26 18.93
C PRO A 92 1.53 10.72 19.26
N ALA A 93 1.92 11.21 20.45
CA ALA A 93 1.75 12.61 20.83
C ALA A 93 2.49 13.60 19.90
N THR A 94 3.60 13.19 19.28
CA THR A 94 4.29 14.00 18.27
C THR A 94 3.46 14.11 17.00
N VAL A 95 2.74 13.05 16.61
CA VAL A 95 1.82 13.05 15.46
C VAL A 95 0.71 14.07 15.69
N ASP A 96 0.06 14.00 16.85
CA ASP A 96 -1.05 14.91 17.18
C ASP A 96 -0.56 16.36 17.28
N GLY A 97 0.63 16.59 17.84
CA GLY A 97 1.26 17.91 17.87
C GLY A 97 1.59 18.46 16.47
N LEU A 98 2.02 17.60 15.54
CA LEU A 98 2.27 17.99 14.14
C LEU A 98 0.97 18.34 13.41
N ILE A 99 -0.09 17.55 13.62
CA ILE A 99 -1.41 17.83 13.05
C ILE A 99 -1.91 19.19 13.56
N ALA A 100 -1.92 19.38 14.88
CA ALA A 100 -2.34 20.64 15.50
C ALA A 100 -1.53 21.85 15.01
N ALA A 101 -0.22 21.68 14.78
CA ALA A 101 0.62 22.77 14.26
C ALA A 101 0.35 23.05 12.77
N LEU A 102 0.09 22.03 11.96
CA LEU A 102 -0.21 22.19 10.53
C LEU A 102 -1.58 22.85 10.31
N THR A 103 -2.56 22.60 11.19
CA THR A 103 -3.92 23.14 11.08
C THR A 103 -4.05 24.59 11.55
N GLN A 104 -3.08 25.13 12.29
CA GLN A 104 -3.05 26.54 12.72
C GLN A 104 -2.98 27.53 11.55
N THR A 105 -2.50 27.11 10.39
CA THR A 105 -2.36 28.00 9.23
C THR A 105 -2.78 27.24 7.97
N PRO A 106 -3.84 27.70 7.26
CA PRO A 106 -4.28 27.08 6.02
C PRO A 106 -3.11 26.81 5.06
N ILE A 107 -3.18 25.67 4.39
CA ILE A 107 -2.19 25.27 3.40
C ILE A 107 -2.84 25.36 2.03
N GLU A 108 -2.28 26.20 1.18
CA GLU A 108 -2.64 26.26 -0.23
C GLU A 108 -1.75 25.28 -1.01
N ALA A 109 -2.37 24.23 -1.55
CA ALA A 109 -1.74 23.22 -2.38
C ALA A 109 -1.81 23.61 -3.86
N VAL A 110 -0.67 23.46 -4.54
CA VAL A 110 -0.55 23.53 -5.99
C VAL A 110 -0.64 22.11 -6.52
N VAL A 111 -1.79 21.76 -7.10
CA VAL A 111 -2.08 20.43 -7.64
C VAL A 111 -1.73 20.40 -9.11
N ALA A 112 -0.75 19.57 -9.46
CA ALA A 112 -0.44 19.29 -10.86
C ALA A 112 -1.48 18.31 -11.42
N VAL A 113 -2.05 18.64 -12.58
CA VAL A 113 -3.03 17.80 -13.27
C VAL A 113 -2.39 17.34 -14.58
N ASP A 114 -2.24 16.04 -14.79
CA ASP A 114 -1.52 15.51 -15.97
C ASP A 114 -2.16 15.94 -17.30
N THR A 115 -3.47 16.21 -17.29
CA THR A 115 -4.25 16.60 -18.46
C THR A 115 -4.36 18.12 -18.67
N ARG A 116 -3.75 18.95 -17.80
CA ARG A 116 -3.82 20.43 -17.90
C ARG A 116 -2.45 21.09 -17.78
N ALA A 117 -2.25 22.17 -18.55
CA ALA A 117 -1.01 22.96 -18.51
C ALA A 117 -0.89 23.86 -17.28
N VAL A 118 -2.03 24.23 -16.67
CA VAL A 118 -2.07 25.16 -15.52
C VAL A 118 -2.38 24.36 -14.25
N PRO A 119 -1.54 24.46 -13.20
CA PRO A 119 -1.81 23.78 -11.95
C PRO A 119 -2.96 24.44 -11.20
N LEU A 120 -3.70 23.64 -10.44
CA LEU A 120 -4.83 24.11 -9.65
C LEU A 120 -4.36 24.52 -8.25
N ARG A 121 -5.05 25.50 -7.66
CA ARG A 121 -4.84 25.89 -6.27
C ARG A 121 -6.01 25.42 -5.45
N LEU A 122 -5.71 24.64 -4.42
CA LEU A 122 -6.69 24.09 -3.50
C LEU A 122 -6.27 24.39 -2.06
N THR A 123 -7.23 24.73 -1.22
CA THR A 123 -6.98 24.79 0.23
C THR A 123 -7.07 23.36 0.75
N VAL A 124 -6.01 22.87 1.41
CA VAL A 124 -5.99 21.51 1.97
C VAL A 124 -7.03 21.43 3.10
N PRO A 125 -8.07 20.58 2.98
CA PRO A 125 -9.04 20.41 4.05
C PRO A 125 -8.41 19.84 5.32
N HIS A 126 -8.99 20.17 6.47
CA HIS A 126 -8.51 19.69 7.78
C HIS A 126 -8.38 18.17 7.82
N ASP A 127 -9.42 17.45 7.40
CA ASP A 127 -9.47 15.98 7.46
C ASP A 127 -8.47 15.33 6.50
N ALA A 128 -8.23 15.97 5.35
CA ALA A 128 -7.24 15.53 4.38
C ALA A 128 -5.82 15.69 4.92
N LEU A 129 -5.54 16.80 5.62
CA LEU A 129 -4.28 17.07 6.29
C LEU A 129 -4.01 16.08 7.43
N GLU A 130 -5.01 15.86 8.30
CA GLU A 130 -4.92 14.84 9.35
C GLU A 130 -4.69 13.45 8.75
N GLY A 131 -5.48 13.09 7.74
CA GLY A 131 -5.34 11.85 6.99
C GLY A 131 -3.95 11.68 6.40
N PHE A 132 -3.36 12.73 5.81
CA PHE A 132 -2.02 12.69 5.24
C PHE A 132 -0.96 12.34 6.29
N VAL A 133 -0.94 13.05 7.42
CA VAL A 133 0.06 12.82 8.48
C VAL A 133 -0.11 11.43 9.11
N ARG A 134 -1.35 11.03 9.41
CA ARG A 134 -1.61 9.70 9.99
C ARG A 134 -1.29 8.57 9.03
N ARG A 135 -1.58 8.73 7.73
CA ARG A 135 -1.28 7.72 6.70
C ARG A 135 0.22 7.53 6.46
N LEU A 136 1.06 8.53 6.73
CA LEU A 136 2.53 8.36 6.70
C LEU A 136 3.05 7.42 7.81
N ARG A 137 2.26 7.19 8.87
CA ARG A 137 2.61 6.30 10.00
C ARG A 137 3.99 6.59 10.59
N ILE A 138 4.28 7.87 10.82
CA ILE A 138 5.59 8.32 11.34
C ILE A 138 5.88 7.78 12.75
N ASP A 139 4.82 7.46 13.49
CA ASP A 139 4.86 6.84 14.82
C ASP A 139 5.05 5.31 14.78
N TRP A 140 4.92 4.68 13.61
CA TRP A 140 5.13 3.25 13.48
C TRP A 140 6.54 2.86 13.92
N GLN A 141 6.58 1.90 14.85
CA GLN A 141 7.79 1.30 15.35
C GLN A 141 7.89 -0.11 14.78
N PRO A 142 9.01 -0.46 14.12
CA PRO A 142 9.19 -1.82 13.66
C PRO A 142 9.27 -2.79 14.84
N PRO A 143 8.57 -3.94 14.78
CA PRO A 143 8.77 -5.02 15.73
C PRO A 143 10.25 -5.42 15.82
N VAL A 144 10.70 -5.81 17.01
CA VAL A 144 12.11 -6.23 17.24
C VAL A 144 12.53 -7.34 16.27
N ALA A 145 11.60 -8.23 15.91
CA ALA A 145 11.87 -9.30 14.94
C ALA A 145 12.30 -8.78 13.55
N LEU A 146 11.86 -7.59 13.14
CA LEU A 146 12.24 -6.95 11.87
C LEU A 146 13.55 -6.14 11.94
N ALA A 147 14.18 -6.01 13.11
CA ALA A 147 15.34 -5.14 13.28
C ALA A 147 16.50 -5.47 12.32
N HIS A 148 16.83 -6.75 12.17
CA HIS A 148 17.91 -7.19 11.27
C HIS A 148 17.57 -6.93 9.78
N VAL A 149 16.32 -7.19 9.39
CA VAL A 149 15.82 -6.91 8.04
C VAL A 149 15.98 -5.43 7.71
N LEU A 150 15.51 -4.55 8.60
CA LEU A 150 15.56 -3.11 8.40
C LEU A 150 17.00 -2.57 8.40
N GLN A 151 17.88 -3.14 9.23
CA GLN A 151 19.29 -2.77 9.24
C GLN A 151 19.97 -3.08 7.91
N ARG A 152 19.60 -4.18 7.23
CA ARG A 152 20.08 -4.48 5.88
C ARG A 152 19.53 -3.48 4.86
N LEU A 153 18.21 -3.25 4.86
CA LEU A 153 17.56 -2.32 3.94
C LEU A 153 18.10 -0.90 4.05
N LYS A 154 18.54 -0.48 5.24
CA LYS A 154 19.11 0.85 5.48
C LYS A 154 20.39 1.13 4.69
N ARG A 155 21.13 0.09 4.28
CA ARG A 155 22.46 0.27 3.65
C ARG A 155 22.38 0.76 2.21
N ASP A 156 21.23 0.63 1.55
CA ASP A 156 21.07 0.92 0.13
C ASP A 156 19.81 1.78 -0.12
N PRO A 157 19.94 2.98 -0.71
CA PRO A 157 18.80 3.81 -1.13
C PRO A 157 17.82 3.10 -2.07
N ALA A 158 18.25 2.08 -2.83
CA ALA A 158 17.37 1.27 -3.67
C ALA A 158 16.24 0.57 -2.88
N HIS A 159 16.42 0.40 -1.57
CA HIS A 159 15.45 -0.23 -0.67
C HIS A 159 14.48 0.74 0.01
N LEU A 160 14.55 2.04 -0.25
CA LEU A 160 13.62 3.01 0.34
C LEU A 160 12.14 2.69 0.04
N PRO A 161 11.74 2.27 -1.18
CA PRO A 161 10.36 1.85 -1.44
C PRO A 161 9.96 0.61 -0.64
N THR A 162 10.88 -0.34 -0.44
CA THR A 162 10.65 -1.53 0.39
C THR A 162 10.41 -1.14 1.84
N ARG A 163 11.21 -0.23 2.39
CA ARG A 163 11.03 0.29 3.75
C ARG A 163 9.68 1.00 3.90
N ALA A 164 9.32 1.84 2.93
CA ALA A 164 8.03 2.51 2.89
C ALA A 164 6.89 1.47 2.91
N GLY A 165 6.98 0.44 2.06
CA GLY A 165 6.01 -0.65 2.04
C GLY A 165 5.90 -1.40 3.38
N LEU A 166 7.02 -1.69 4.06
CA LEU A 166 7.00 -2.32 5.39
C LEU A 166 6.34 -1.44 6.45
N ARG A 167 6.61 -0.13 6.45
CA ARG A 167 5.97 0.82 7.38
C ARG A 167 4.46 0.84 7.18
N HIS A 168 3.98 0.69 5.94
CA HIS A 168 2.56 0.72 5.62
C HIS A 168 1.91 -0.67 5.64
N ALA A 169 2.72 -1.74 5.76
CA ALA A 169 2.23 -3.08 5.99
C ALA A 169 1.48 -3.13 7.33
N ARG A 170 0.17 -3.38 7.28
CA ARG A 170 -0.70 -3.52 8.45
C ARG A 170 -0.64 -4.95 8.99
N LEU A 171 0.58 -5.46 9.19
CA LEU A 171 0.83 -6.84 9.59
C LEU A 171 1.11 -6.96 11.09
N GLN A 172 0.53 -7.98 11.71
CA GLN A 172 0.91 -8.44 13.04
C GLN A 172 2.05 -9.46 12.89
N TRP A 173 3.28 -8.95 12.89
CA TRP A 173 4.46 -9.73 12.54
C TRP A 173 4.71 -10.90 13.49
N HIS A 174 4.79 -12.11 12.93
CA HIS A 174 5.29 -13.31 13.61
C HIS A 174 6.52 -13.89 12.91
N ALA A 175 7.19 -14.85 13.57
CA ALA A 175 8.50 -15.36 13.14
C ALA A 175 8.54 -15.87 11.69
N LYS A 176 7.51 -16.61 11.25
CA LYS A 176 7.44 -17.13 9.87
C LYS A 176 7.31 -16.03 8.82
N GLN A 177 6.50 -15.01 9.05
CA GLN A 177 6.39 -13.85 8.14
C GLN A 177 7.74 -13.11 8.02
N VAL A 178 8.42 -12.90 9.16
CA VAL A 178 9.74 -12.27 9.19
C VAL A 178 10.76 -13.12 8.43
N ASN A 179 10.74 -14.45 8.60
CA ASN A 179 11.65 -15.35 7.89
C ASN A 179 11.42 -15.33 6.37
N LEU A 180 10.16 -15.32 5.90
CA LEU A 180 9.85 -15.24 4.48
C LEU A 180 10.32 -13.91 3.88
N LEU A 181 10.08 -12.81 4.59
CA LEU A 181 10.56 -11.50 4.17
C LEU A 181 12.08 -11.47 4.10
N ASP A 182 12.77 -12.00 5.13
CA ASP A 182 14.23 -12.05 5.15
C ASP A 182 14.80 -12.87 3.99
N ARG A 183 14.21 -14.03 3.69
CA ARG A 183 14.56 -14.86 2.53
C ARG A 183 14.33 -14.13 1.21
N LEU A 184 13.19 -13.44 1.03
CA LEU A 184 12.92 -12.69 -0.19
C LEU A 184 14.01 -11.65 -0.44
N LEU A 185 14.33 -10.87 0.61
CA LEU A 185 15.32 -9.80 0.54
C LEU A 185 16.77 -10.29 0.41
N THR A 186 17.02 -11.58 0.65
CA THR A 186 18.33 -12.21 0.47
C THR A 186 18.43 -12.93 -0.88
N GLY A 187 17.32 -13.50 -1.36
CA GLY A 187 17.28 -14.39 -2.52
C GLY A 187 16.85 -13.72 -3.83
N VAL A 188 16.35 -12.49 -3.79
CA VAL A 188 15.92 -11.74 -4.97
C VAL A 188 16.64 -10.40 -5.01
N ASP A 189 17.25 -10.08 -6.16
CA ASP A 189 17.98 -8.82 -6.32
C ASP A 189 16.97 -7.65 -6.39
N PRO A 190 17.11 -6.62 -5.54
CA PRO A 190 16.25 -5.43 -5.56
C PRO A 190 16.25 -4.68 -6.89
N ALA A 191 17.30 -4.83 -7.69
CA ALA A 191 17.40 -4.24 -9.03
C ALA A 191 16.58 -5.03 -10.09
N GLU A 192 16.07 -6.22 -9.76
CA GLU A 192 15.18 -6.96 -10.66
C GLU A 192 13.91 -6.14 -10.91
N LYS A 193 13.53 -6.03 -12.18
CA LYS A 193 12.40 -5.20 -12.65
C LYS A 193 11.08 -5.49 -11.94
N ASP A 194 10.88 -6.72 -11.46
CA ASP A 194 9.64 -7.13 -10.81
C ASP A 194 9.75 -7.31 -9.29
N PHE A 195 10.88 -6.96 -8.68
CA PHE A 195 11.09 -7.06 -7.24
C PHE A 195 10.01 -6.34 -6.45
N GLU A 196 9.69 -5.08 -6.78
CA GLU A 196 8.66 -4.30 -6.06
C GLU A 196 7.28 -4.97 -6.14
N THR A 197 6.94 -5.51 -7.31
CA THR A 197 5.69 -6.24 -7.53
C THR A 197 5.65 -7.52 -6.72
N LEU A 198 6.77 -8.25 -6.67
CA LEU A 198 6.90 -9.49 -5.91
C LEU A 198 6.85 -9.24 -4.40
N PHE A 199 7.53 -8.20 -3.93
CA PHE A 199 7.52 -7.75 -2.54
C PHE A 199 6.11 -7.33 -2.08
N THR A 200 5.43 -6.47 -2.85
CA THR A 200 4.07 -6.03 -2.54
C THR A 200 3.10 -7.21 -2.52
N PHE A 201 3.26 -8.15 -3.46
CA PHE A 201 2.46 -9.38 -3.49
C PHE A 201 2.77 -10.30 -2.31
N LEU A 202 4.03 -10.42 -1.88
CA LEU A 202 4.36 -11.15 -0.66
C LEU A 202 3.68 -10.51 0.55
N LEU A 203 3.74 -9.19 0.72
CA LEU A 203 3.09 -8.51 1.86
C LEU A 203 1.58 -8.78 1.92
N SER A 204 0.89 -8.82 0.77
CA SER A 204 -0.55 -9.13 0.73
C SER A 204 -0.86 -10.59 1.04
N LEU A 205 0.08 -11.51 0.80
CA LEU A 205 -0.02 -12.91 1.22
C LEU A 205 0.28 -13.08 2.71
N LEU A 206 1.27 -12.36 3.24
CA LEU A 206 1.66 -12.46 4.65
C LEU A 206 0.52 -12.09 5.60
N SER A 207 -0.41 -11.22 5.21
CA SER A 207 -1.58 -10.87 6.05
C SER A 207 -2.56 -12.03 6.26
N GLN A 208 -2.47 -13.07 5.43
CA GLN A 208 -3.33 -14.24 5.47
C GLN A 208 -2.62 -15.47 6.07
N LEU A 209 -1.29 -15.44 6.18
CA LEU A 209 -0.50 -16.54 6.73
C LEU A 209 -0.69 -16.62 8.24
N ALA A 210 -1.12 -17.78 8.75
CA ALA A 210 -1.25 -17.99 10.18
C ALA A 210 0.11 -18.29 10.86
N PRO A 211 0.27 -18.00 12.17
CA PRO A 211 1.53 -18.24 12.88
C PRO A 211 2.02 -19.70 12.89
N ASP A 212 1.10 -20.65 12.91
CA ASP A 212 1.32 -22.09 12.99
C ASP A 212 1.31 -22.77 11.61
N GLU A 213 0.84 -22.10 10.57
CA GLU A 213 0.80 -22.61 9.20
C GLU A 213 2.18 -22.72 8.54
N ASP A 214 2.42 -23.80 7.80
CA ASP A 214 3.66 -23.96 7.02
C ASP A 214 3.65 -23.00 5.81
N PRO A 215 4.66 -22.13 5.67
CA PRO A 215 4.71 -21.15 4.58
C PRO A 215 4.65 -21.73 3.17
N PHE A 216 5.31 -22.87 2.92
CA PHE A 216 5.33 -23.47 1.60
C PHE A 216 3.95 -24.05 1.28
N VAL A 217 3.36 -24.78 2.22
CA VAL A 217 2.00 -25.33 2.09
C VAL A 217 0.98 -24.22 1.86
N PHE A 218 1.10 -23.10 2.59
CA PHE A 218 0.27 -21.92 2.40
C PHE A 218 0.38 -21.35 0.98
N LEU A 219 1.60 -21.15 0.46
CA LEU A 219 1.79 -20.66 -0.92
C LEU A 219 1.17 -21.62 -1.93
N MET A 220 1.34 -22.93 -1.76
CA MET A 220 0.74 -23.91 -2.66
C MET A 220 -0.79 -23.93 -2.56
N ALA A 221 -1.36 -23.69 -1.37
CA ALA A 221 -2.80 -23.53 -1.19
C ALA A 221 -3.33 -22.29 -1.94
N GLN A 222 -2.63 -21.16 -1.85
CA GLN A 222 -2.95 -19.95 -2.61
C GLN A 222 -2.85 -20.18 -4.13
N LYS A 223 -1.84 -20.93 -4.58
CA LYS A 223 -1.69 -21.31 -5.99
C LYS A 223 -2.88 -22.15 -6.46
N ARG A 224 -3.28 -23.15 -5.67
CA ARG A 224 -4.46 -23.99 -5.94
C ARG A 224 -5.75 -23.17 -5.97
N PHE A 225 -5.92 -22.19 -5.09
CA PHE A 225 -7.06 -21.29 -5.10
C PHE A 225 -7.17 -20.54 -6.43
N TYR A 226 -6.09 -19.89 -6.89
CA TYR A 226 -6.11 -19.18 -8.18
C TYR A 226 -6.33 -20.12 -9.37
N PHE A 227 -5.79 -21.33 -9.33
CA PHE A 227 -6.04 -22.35 -10.35
C PHE A 227 -7.53 -22.76 -10.41
N GLN A 228 -8.18 -22.94 -9.26
CA GLN A 228 -9.61 -23.21 -9.20
C GLN A 228 -10.44 -22.06 -9.76
N CYS A 229 -10.05 -20.81 -9.50
CA CYS A 229 -10.68 -19.63 -10.10
C CYS A 229 -10.60 -19.65 -11.64
N LEU A 230 -9.43 -20.00 -12.19
CA LEU A 230 -9.26 -20.18 -13.64
C LEU A 230 -10.15 -21.29 -14.21
N GLY A 231 -10.21 -22.44 -13.54
CA GLY A 231 -11.09 -23.54 -13.95
C GLY A 231 -12.56 -23.15 -13.95
N LYS A 232 -13.01 -22.42 -12.92
CA LYS A 232 -14.38 -21.89 -12.84
C LYS A 232 -14.68 -20.90 -13.96
N ALA A 233 -13.77 -19.98 -14.27
CA ALA A 233 -13.97 -19.03 -15.37
C ALA A 233 -13.99 -19.71 -16.74
N ALA A 234 -13.11 -20.67 -17.00
CA ALA A 234 -13.13 -21.44 -18.24
C ALA A 234 -14.41 -22.28 -18.40
N ALA A 235 -14.94 -22.84 -17.30
CA ALA A 235 -16.21 -23.55 -17.31
C ALA A 235 -17.42 -22.62 -17.48
N PHE A 236 -17.34 -21.38 -17.00
CA PHE A 236 -18.34 -20.35 -17.24
C PHE A 236 -18.34 -19.93 -18.70
N GLU A 237 -17.17 -19.64 -19.28
CA GLU A 237 -17.04 -19.20 -20.68
C GLU A 237 -17.55 -20.28 -21.66
N ARG A 238 -17.25 -21.56 -21.40
CA ARG A 238 -17.79 -22.68 -22.20
C ARG A 238 -19.31 -22.79 -22.12
N ARG A 239 -19.92 -22.47 -20.98
CA ARG A 239 -21.37 -22.46 -20.83
C ARG A 239 -21.98 -21.25 -21.53
N HIS A 240 -21.34 -20.10 -21.40
CA HIS A 240 -21.74 -18.86 -22.07
C HIS A 240 -21.71 -19.02 -23.59
N SER A 241 -20.67 -19.62 -24.16
CA SER A 241 -20.59 -19.85 -25.62
C SER A 241 -21.57 -20.89 -26.15
N ALA A 242 -22.10 -21.77 -25.29
CA ALA A 242 -23.02 -22.86 -25.67
C ALA A 242 -24.51 -22.55 -25.44
N GLY A 243 -24.87 -21.47 -24.75
CA GLY A 243 -26.25 -21.23 -24.29
C GLY A 243 -26.76 -19.80 -24.50
N ASN A 244 -28.08 -19.62 -24.39
CA ASN A 244 -28.71 -18.30 -24.40
C ASN A 244 -28.50 -17.63 -23.03
N MET A 245 -27.93 -16.43 -23.02
CA MET A 245 -27.48 -15.70 -21.82
C MET A 245 -28.60 -15.55 -20.78
N GLU A 246 -29.84 -15.42 -21.25
CA GLU A 246 -31.06 -15.31 -20.45
C GLU A 246 -31.30 -16.57 -19.57
N ILE A 247 -31.03 -17.77 -20.09
CA ILE A 247 -31.17 -19.04 -19.35
C ILE A 247 -30.07 -19.18 -18.29
N LEU A 248 -28.85 -18.73 -18.60
CA LEU A 248 -27.73 -18.73 -17.66
C LEU A 248 -27.98 -17.81 -16.46
N MET A 249 -28.56 -16.63 -16.70
CA MET A 249 -28.94 -15.71 -15.63
C MET A 249 -30.11 -16.24 -14.80
N LEU A 250 -31.12 -16.87 -15.43
CA LEU A 250 -32.24 -17.52 -14.72
C LEU A 250 -31.79 -18.69 -13.83
N GLN A 251 -30.71 -19.38 -14.18
CA GLN A 251 -30.09 -20.42 -13.36
C GLN A 251 -29.17 -19.88 -12.25
N GLY A 252 -29.08 -18.55 -12.08
CA GLY A 252 -28.25 -17.92 -11.07
C GLY A 252 -26.74 -18.03 -11.32
N ALA A 253 -26.31 -18.35 -12.55
CA ALA A 253 -24.89 -18.38 -12.88
C ALA A 253 -24.33 -16.95 -12.84
N ARG A 254 -23.40 -16.69 -11.93
CA ARG A 254 -22.68 -15.41 -11.85
C ARG A 254 -21.32 -15.53 -12.51
N ALA A 255 -20.97 -14.53 -13.32
CA ALA A 255 -19.61 -14.36 -13.78
C ALA A 255 -18.68 -14.27 -12.56
N SER A 256 -17.55 -14.97 -12.63
CA SER A 256 -16.53 -14.88 -11.59
C SER A 256 -16.01 -13.45 -11.48
N TYR A 257 -16.03 -12.87 -10.28
CA TYR A 257 -15.44 -11.57 -10.00
C TYR A 257 -13.91 -11.68 -10.08
N GLY A 258 -13.33 -11.37 -11.24
CA GLY A 258 -11.89 -11.34 -11.47
C GLY A 258 -11.53 -11.63 -12.93
N SER A 259 -10.37 -11.13 -13.38
CA SER A 259 -9.87 -11.40 -14.73
C SER A 259 -8.97 -12.64 -14.76
N VAL A 260 -9.10 -13.43 -15.83
CA VAL A 260 -8.25 -14.61 -16.09
C VAL A 260 -6.76 -14.23 -16.05
N ASP A 261 -6.41 -13.08 -16.62
CA ASP A 261 -5.02 -12.60 -16.62
C ASP A 261 -4.53 -12.23 -15.22
N HIS A 262 -5.39 -11.70 -14.35
CA HIS A 262 -5.03 -11.43 -12.96
C HIS A 262 -4.67 -12.73 -12.23
N TRP A 263 -5.51 -13.76 -12.29
CA TRP A 263 -5.20 -15.02 -11.59
C TRP A 263 -3.96 -15.73 -12.16
N ARG A 264 -3.76 -15.69 -13.49
CA ARG A 264 -2.52 -16.20 -14.11
C ARG A 264 -1.29 -15.48 -13.58
N ARG A 265 -1.32 -14.14 -13.49
CA ARG A 265 -0.23 -13.36 -12.90
C ARG A 265 -0.01 -13.70 -11.42
N CYS A 266 -1.08 -13.89 -10.64
CA CYS A 266 -0.95 -14.30 -9.25
C CYS A 266 -0.30 -15.68 -9.10
N MET A 267 -0.72 -16.67 -9.91
CA MET A 267 -0.08 -17.99 -9.91
C MET A 267 1.41 -17.91 -10.26
N ALA A 268 1.76 -17.19 -11.34
CA ALA A 268 3.16 -17.03 -11.74
C ALA A 268 4.02 -16.36 -10.66
N ARG A 269 3.46 -15.40 -9.92
CA ARG A 269 4.13 -14.77 -8.78
C ARG A 269 4.30 -15.72 -7.61
N ILE A 270 3.31 -16.58 -7.32
CA ILE A 270 3.46 -17.61 -6.29
C ILE A 270 4.57 -18.58 -6.68
N ASP A 271 4.64 -18.99 -7.95
CA ASP A 271 5.72 -19.87 -8.42
C ASP A 271 7.09 -19.22 -8.26
N ARG A 272 7.22 -17.95 -8.63
CA ARG A 272 8.45 -17.19 -8.42
C ARG A 272 8.82 -17.07 -6.95
N LEU A 273 7.85 -16.77 -6.07
CA LEU A 273 8.08 -16.74 -4.62
C LEU A 273 8.51 -18.11 -4.11
N ALA A 274 7.84 -19.19 -4.51
CA ALA A 274 8.15 -20.53 -4.06
C ALA A 274 9.58 -20.95 -4.45
N ILE A 275 9.96 -20.67 -5.70
CA ILE A 275 11.32 -20.92 -6.20
C ILE A 275 12.34 -20.05 -5.45
N ALA A 276 12.09 -18.74 -5.30
CA ALA A 276 13.03 -17.85 -4.62
C ALA A 276 13.21 -18.18 -3.12
N LEU A 277 12.16 -18.65 -2.45
CA LEU A 277 12.15 -18.85 -0.99
C LEU A 277 12.48 -20.29 -0.56
N PHE A 278 12.20 -21.27 -1.43
CA PHE A 278 12.30 -22.71 -1.12
C PHE A 278 13.05 -23.52 -2.19
N GLY A 279 13.37 -22.92 -3.34
CA GLY A 279 14.10 -23.59 -4.43
C GLY A 279 13.24 -24.49 -5.32
N HIS A 280 11.94 -24.63 -5.04
CA HIS A 280 11.03 -25.46 -5.83
C HIS A 280 9.58 -24.96 -5.76
N THR A 281 8.73 -25.49 -6.64
CA THR A 281 7.26 -25.26 -6.64
C THR A 281 6.53 -26.53 -7.08
N GLU A 282 5.30 -26.73 -6.63
CA GLU A 282 4.47 -27.86 -7.07
C GLU A 282 3.85 -27.59 -8.44
N ALA A 283 4.00 -28.52 -9.38
CA ALA A 283 3.26 -28.47 -10.63
C ALA A 283 1.78 -28.78 -10.36
N ILE A 284 0.89 -27.88 -10.77
CA ILE A 284 -0.56 -28.12 -10.74
C ILE A 284 -0.97 -28.48 -12.17
N SER A 285 -1.22 -29.76 -12.44
CA SER A 285 -1.78 -30.23 -13.71
C SER A 285 -3.31 -30.26 -13.64
N GLN A 286 -3.97 -30.04 -14.79
CA GLN A 286 -5.39 -30.38 -14.95
C GLN A 286 -5.48 -31.90 -14.97
N GLY A 287 -6.17 -32.48 -13.99
CA GLY A 287 -6.65 -33.87 -14.07
C GLY A 287 -7.86 -33.97 -14.98
#